data_AF-A0A0F9AFU4-F1
#
_entry.id   AF-A0A0F9AFU4-F1
#
_cell.length_a   1.000
_cell.length_b   1.000
_cell.length_c   1.000
_cell.angle_alpha   90.00
_cell.angle_beta   90.00
_cell.angle_gamma   90.00
#
_symmetry.space_group_name_H-M   'P 1'
#
loop_
_entity.id
_entity.type
_entity.pdbx_description
1 polymer ?
#
loop_
_entity_poly.entity_id
_entity_poly.type
_entity_poly.pdbx_seq_one_letter_code
_entity_poly.pdbx_strand_id
1 'polypeptide(L)'
;MGAFVDTPINRATEEALDDSGNRKPKGDPYKDLNAAFTFLDERLVDWMSNRYVFERDWYRNVLYYAGNQWIIYQKQARRWRARNLPGWFPKPVTNKFAEKTNDIISSLRRPTFSYTPTSDKTASVALAEMGSHLEKLCWKEAGMDQNEPYLRAWLVLTGNVFLVQSYDESLEHGTFEVPASECTSCGLQDTFENIPLECPNEQCPSRQPQPMMGPEGQPQVDPMSGVPAMQVQQAQFKDIKLEYPKGKMVSEVVSPFEIYCDGSTPKWSDHQG
;
A
#
# COMPACT_ATOMS: atom_id res chain seq x y z
N MET A 1 -42.34 -16.31 -0.54
CA MET A 1 -41.47 -16.46 0.65
C MET A 1 -40.05 -16.60 0.13
N GLY A 2 -39.31 -15.49 0.15
CA GLY A 2 -38.00 -15.38 -0.48
C GLY A 2 -36.92 -16.03 0.36
N ALA A 3 -36.09 -16.86 -0.27
CA ALA A 3 -34.84 -17.31 0.29
C ALA A 3 -33.91 -16.10 0.46
N PHE A 4 -33.58 -15.77 1.70
CA PHE A 4 -32.48 -14.88 2.00
C PHE A 4 -31.20 -15.55 1.46
N VAL A 5 -30.57 -14.91 0.49
CA VAL A 5 -29.23 -15.27 0.04
C VAL A 5 -28.30 -14.78 1.14
N ASP A 6 -27.72 -15.70 1.90
CA ASP A 6 -26.69 -15.41 2.87
C ASP A 6 -25.55 -14.68 2.14
N THR A 7 -25.37 -13.39 2.45
CA THR A 7 -24.15 -12.68 2.10
C THR A 7 -22.97 -13.44 2.71
N PRO A 8 -21.88 -13.69 1.97
CA PRO A 8 -20.69 -14.31 2.54
C PRO A 8 -20.12 -13.37 3.62
N ILE A 9 -20.42 -13.67 4.88
CA ILE A 9 -19.85 -13.01 6.04
C ILE A 9 -18.36 -13.35 6.05
N ASN A 10 -17.51 -12.34 6.27
CA ASN A 10 -16.07 -12.51 6.43
C ASN A 10 -15.77 -13.54 7.55
N ARG A 11 -15.48 -14.79 7.19
CA ARG A 11 -15.10 -15.87 8.12
C ARG A 11 -13.84 -15.59 8.95
N ALA A 12 -13.09 -14.52 8.65
CA ALA A 12 -11.96 -14.09 9.47
C ALA A 12 -12.37 -13.65 10.90
N THR A 13 -13.65 -13.32 11.12
CA THR A 13 -14.18 -12.88 12.42
C THR A 13 -15.07 -13.92 13.13
N GLU A 14 -15.36 -15.07 12.53
CA GLU A 14 -16.05 -16.16 13.25
C GLU A 14 -15.01 -16.95 14.06
N GLU A 15 -14.86 -16.58 15.34
CA GLU A 15 -14.02 -17.30 16.29
C GLU A 15 -14.63 -18.67 16.59
N ALA A 16 -13.99 -19.75 16.12
CA ALA A 16 -14.38 -21.11 16.48
C ALA A 16 -14.20 -21.32 17.99
N LEU A 17 -15.32 -21.43 18.71
CA LEU A 17 -15.35 -21.83 20.12
C LEU A 17 -14.96 -23.31 20.23
N ASP A 18 -14.26 -23.69 21.29
CA ASP A 18 -14.03 -25.10 21.60
C ASP A 18 -15.32 -25.76 22.16
N ASP A 19 -15.31 -27.09 22.31
CA ASP A 19 -16.45 -27.87 22.85
C ASP A 19 -16.81 -27.48 24.30
N SER A 20 -15.99 -26.63 24.94
CA SER A 20 -16.18 -26.10 26.28
C SER A 20 -16.72 -24.66 26.28
N GLY A 21 -16.98 -24.07 25.11
CA GLY A 21 -17.47 -22.70 24.95
C GLY A 21 -16.40 -21.61 25.17
N ASN A 22 -15.13 -21.97 25.26
CA ASN A 22 -14.02 -21.03 25.37
C ASN A 22 -13.46 -20.65 23.99
N ARG A 23 -12.91 -19.44 23.90
CA ARG A 23 -12.18 -18.98 22.71
C ARG A 23 -10.88 -19.75 22.60
N LYS A 24 -10.69 -20.54 21.53
CA LYS A 24 -9.39 -21.16 21.26
C LYS A 24 -8.32 -20.06 21.20
N PRO A 25 -7.18 -20.19 21.91
CA PRO A 25 -6.07 -19.27 21.70
C PRO A 25 -5.66 -19.36 20.23
N LYS A 26 -5.84 -18.26 19.49
CA LYS A 26 -5.38 -18.16 18.10
C LYS A 26 -3.87 -18.43 18.11
N GLY A 27 -3.48 -19.64 17.68
CA GLY A 27 -2.19 -19.78 17.05
C GLY A 27 -2.12 -18.73 15.96
N ASP A 28 -1.04 -17.96 15.92
CA ASP A 28 -0.87 -16.92 14.93
C ASP A 28 -1.11 -17.52 13.53
N PRO A 29 -2.16 -17.09 12.80
CA PRO A 29 -2.57 -17.70 11.52
C PRO A 29 -1.49 -17.57 10.44
N TYR A 30 -0.47 -16.74 10.68
CA TYR A 30 0.68 -16.55 9.79
C TYR A 30 1.88 -17.44 10.13
N LYS A 31 1.81 -18.28 11.18
CA LYS A 31 2.88 -19.25 11.49
C LYS A 31 2.91 -20.42 10.51
N ASP A 32 1.75 -20.85 10.02
CA ASP A 32 1.64 -21.92 9.04
C ASP A 32 1.60 -21.35 7.62
N LEU A 33 2.78 -20.99 7.09
CA LEU A 33 2.93 -20.41 5.75
C LEU A 33 2.25 -21.27 4.68
N ASN A 34 2.31 -22.60 4.78
CA ASN A 34 1.67 -23.52 3.83
C ASN A 34 0.14 -23.42 3.83
N ALA A 35 -0.48 -23.19 5.00
CA ALA A 35 -1.92 -23.00 5.10
C ALA A 35 -2.34 -21.66 4.50
N ALA A 36 -1.54 -20.60 4.73
CA ALA A 36 -1.76 -19.30 4.11
C ALA A 36 -1.62 -19.36 2.58
N PHE A 37 -0.62 -20.07 2.05
CA PHE A 37 -0.46 -20.28 0.60
C PHE A 37 -1.65 -21.04 0.00
N THR A 38 -2.06 -22.14 0.63
CA THR A 38 -3.21 -22.94 0.15
C THR A 38 -4.49 -22.10 0.12
N PHE A 39 -4.72 -21.30 1.16
CA PHE A 39 -5.85 -20.38 1.23
C PHE A 39 -5.82 -19.33 0.11
N LEU A 40 -4.65 -18.77 -0.19
CA LEU A 40 -4.50 -17.80 -1.28
C LEU A 40 -4.73 -18.46 -2.64
N ASP A 41 -4.17 -19.65 -2.87
CA ASP A 41 -4.33 -20.39 -4.12
C ASP A 41 -5.80 -20.73 -4.40
N GLU A 42 -6.55 -21.20 -3.40
CA GLU A 42 -7.99 -21.42 -3.52
C GLU A 42 -8.72 -20.15 -3.98
N ARG A 43 -8.39 -19.00 -3.38
CA ARG A 43 -9.02 -17.72 -3.72
C ARG A 43 -8.60 -17.18 -5.08
N LEU A 44 -7.36 -17.41 -5.49
CA LEU A 44 -6.88 -17.05 -6.83
C LEU A 44 -7.62 -17.87 -7.89
N VAL A 45 -7.81 -19.17 -7.68
CA VAL A 45 -8.57 -20.05 -8.59
C VAL A 45 -10.04 -19.62 -8.66
N ASP A 46 -10.67 -19.35 -7.52
CA ASP A 46 -12.04 -18.86 -7.45
C ASP A 46 -12.20 -17.50 -8.15
N TRP A 47 -11.23 -16.61 -7.97
CA TRP A 47 -11.26 -15.29 -8.60
C TRP A 47 -11.08 -15.40 -10.12
N MET A 48 -10.09 -16.16 -10.61
CA MET A 48 -9.85 -16.35 -12.04
C MET A 48 -11.07 -16.95 -12.75
N SER A 49 -11.75 -17.90 -12.10
CA SER A 49 -12.94 -18.54 -12.66
C SER A 49 -14.18 -17.64 -12.64
N ASN A 50 -14.36 -16.78 -11.64
CA ASN A 50 -15.57 -15.95 -11.52
C ASN A 50 -15.45 -14.56 -12.16
N ARG A 51 -14.22 -14.06 -12.36
CA ARG A 51 -13.96 -12.71 -12.88
C ARG A 51 -14.72 -12.40 -14.17
N TYR A 52 -14.75 -13.33 -15.12
CA TYR A 52 -15.40 -13.10 -16.42
C TYR A 52 -16.91 -12.79 -16.29
N VAL A 53 -17.57 -13.30 -15.24
CA VAL A 53 -19.00 -13.05 -14.99
C VAL A 53 -19.19 -11.59 -14.58
N PHE A 54 -18.33 -11.10 -13.68
CA PHE A 54 -18.35 -9.71 -13.23
C PHE A 54 -17.97 -8.75 -14.33
N GLU A 55 -16.86 -9.00 -15.06
CA GLU A 55 -16.44 -8.15 -16.18
C GLU A 55 -17.51 -8.03 -17.26
N ARG A 56 -18.20 -9.13 -17.56
CA ARG A 56 -19.31 -9.12 -18.52
C ARG A 56 -20.40 -8.15 -18.09
N ASP A 57 -20.78 -8.16 -16.81
CA ASP A 57 -21.88 -7.35 -16.29
C ASP A 57 -21.45 -5.89 -16.08
N TRP A 58 -20.22 -5.64 -15.63
CA TRP A 58 -19.62 -4.31 -15.57
C TRP A 58 -19.55 -3.66 -16.95
N TYR A 59 -19.03 -4.37 -17.94
CA TYR A 59 -18.86 -3.83 -19.28
C TYR A 59 -20.22 -3.57 -19.95
N ARG A 60 -21.24 -4.39 -19.66
CA ARG A 60 -22.62 -4.12 -20.07
C ARG A 60 -23.11 -2.78 -19.55
N ASN A 61 -22.89 -2.48 -18.26
CA ASN A 61 -23.33 -1.24 -17.64
C ASN A 61 -22.63 -0.02 -18.28
N VAL A 62 -21.33 -0.13 -18.54
CA VAL A 62 -20.55 0.90 -19.25
C VAL A 62 -21.11 1.14 -20.67
N LEU A 63 -21.42 0.08 -21.42
CA LEU A 63 -22.03 0.21 -22.74
C LEU A 63 -23.41 0.88 -22.70
N TYR A 64 -24.23 0.55 -21.70
CA TYR A 64 -25.53 1.18 -21.50
C TYR A 64 -25.40 2.66 -21.17
N TYR A 65 -24.43 3.01 -20.33
CA TYR A 65 -24.11 4.40 -20.02
C TYR A 65 -23.65 5.18 -21.27
N ALA A 66 -22.83 4.57 -22.12
CA ALA A 66 -22.41 5.12 -23.41
C ALA A 66 -23.55 5.22 -24.47
N GLY A 67 -24.74 4.69 -24.18
CA GLY A 67 -25.90 4.72 -25.09
C GLY A 67 -26.06 3.47 -25.98
N ASN A 68 -25.16 2.49 -25.86
CA ASN A 68 -25.22 1.22 -26.58
C ASN A 68 -26.16 0.24 -25.86
N GLN A 69 -27.46 0.51 -25.89
CA GLN A 69 -28.47 -0.29 -25.19
C GLN A 69 -28.86 -1.57 -25.96
N TRP A 70 -28.76 -1.55 -27.28
CA TRP A 70 -29.17 -2.65 -28.16
C TRP A 70 -28.04 -3.66 -28.37
N ILE A 71 -27.61 -4.30 -27.29
CA ILE A 71 -26.49 -5.25 -27.32
C ILE A 71 -26.93 -6.67 -26.94
N ILE A 72 -26.26 -7.66 -27.52
CA ILE A 72 -26.41 -9.08 -27.18
C ILE A 72 -25.03 -9.63 -26.85
N TYR A 73 -24.93 -10.39 -25.77
CA TYR A 73 -23.70 -11.09 -25.43
C TYR A 73 -23.53 -12.34 -26.30
N GLN A 74 -22.46 -12.38 -27.08
CA GLN A 74 -22.11 -13.55 -27.87
C GLN A 74 -21.22 -14.48 -27.04
N LYS A 75 -21.79 -15.55 -26.50
CA LYS A 75 -21.08 -16.51 -25.61
C LYS A 75 -19.81 -17.10 -26.24
N GLN A 76 -19.86 -17.44 -27.54
CA GLN A 76 -18.72 -18.03 -28.27
C GLN A 76 -17.52 -17.07 -28.38
N ALA A 77 -17.77 -15.80 -28.67
CA ALA A 77 -16.73 -14.78 -28.86
C ALA A 77 -16.45 -13.98 -27.58
N ARG A 78 -17.11 -14.33 -26.47
CA ARG A 78 -17.05 -13.66 -25.16
C ARG A 78 -17.16 -12.14 -25.20
N ARG A 79 -17.90 -11.59 -26.18
CA ARG A 79 -18.00 -10.15 -26.42
C ARG A 79 -19.45 -9.69 -26.55
N TRP A 80 -19.68 -8.46 -26.14
CA TRP A 80 -20.92 -7.75 -26.44
C TRP A 80 -20.89 -7.29 -27.88
N ARG A 81 -21.95 -7.58 -28.63
CA ARG A 81 -22.14 -7.09 -30.00
C ARG A 81 -23.44 -6.33 -30.10
N ALA A 82 -23.50 -5.36 -31.01
CA ALA A 82 -24.76 -4.74 -31.37
C ALA A 82 -25.74 -5.80 -31.90
N ARG A 83 -26.99 -5.71 -31.47
CA ARG A 83 -28.08 -6.51 -32.00
C ARG A 83 -28.30 -6.09 -33.45
N ASN A 84 -28.31 -7.07 -34.36
CA ASN A 84 -28.69 -6.81 -35.73
C ASN A 84 -30.21 -6.55 -35.76
N LEU A 85 -30.58 -5.27 -35.82
CA LEU A 85 -31.96 -4.82 -35.90
C LEU A 85 -32.23 -4.37 -37.34
N PRO A 86 -33.40 -4.69 -37.92
CA PRO A 86 -33.81 -4.13 -39.20
C PRO A 86 -33.79 -2.59 -39.15
N GLY A 87 -33.43 -1.94 -40.26
CA GLY A 87 -33.31 -0.47 -40.30
C GLY A 87 -34.60 0.29 -39.98
N TRP A 88 -35.77 -0.33 -40.17
CA TRP A 88 -37.07 0.24 -39.83
C TRP A 88 -37.41 0.19 -38.34
N PHE A 89 -36.66 -0.55 -37.53
CA PHE A 89 -36.94 -0.71 -36.11
C PHE A 89 -36.59 0.58 -35.35
N PRO A 90 -37.55 1.21 -34.64
CA PRO A 90 -37.29 2.47 -33.95
C PRO A 90 -36.29 2.26 -32.81
N LYS A 91 -35.24 3.07 -32.79
CA LYS A 91 -34.27 3.11 -31.69
C LYS A 91 -34.54 4.37 -30.86
N PRO A 92 -34.74 4.27 -29.54
CA PRO A 92 -34.86 5.45 -28.69
C PRO A 92 -33.57 6.26 -28.79
N VAL A 93 -33.71 7.56 -29.00
CA VAL A 93 -32.59 8.52 -29.07
C VAL A 93 -32.15 8.93 -27.66
N THR A 94 -33.06 8.85 -26.67
CA THR A 94 -32.81 9.32 -25.30
C THR A 94 -32.27 8.22 -24.40
N ASN A 95 -31.10 8.44 -23.81
CA ASN A 95 -30.50 7.52 -22.84
C ASN A 95 -30.97 7.81 -21.39
N LYS A 96 -32.15 7.30 -21.02
CA LYS A 96 -32.68 7.42 -19.65
C LYS A 96 -31.78 6.78 -18.59
N PHE A 97 -30.99 5.77 -18.96
CA PHE A 97 -30.06 5.12 -18.03
C PHE A 97 -28.96 6.09 -17.61
N ALA A 98 -28.30 6.74 -18.58
CA ALA A 98 -27.26 7.72 -18.28
C ALA A 98 -27.78 8.89 -17.42
N GLU A 99 -29.00 9.38 -17.69
CA GLU A 99 -29.63 10.41 -16.87
C GLU A 99 -29.74 9.99 -15.40
N LYS A 100 -30.33 8.82 -15.13
CA LYS A 100 -30.50 8.31 -13.76
C LYS A 100 -29.17 7.95 -13.10
N THR A 101 -28.21 7.42 -13.86
CA THR A 101 -26.86 7.18 -13.37
C THR A 101 -26.18 8.48 -12.94
N ASN A 102 -26.30 9.54 -13.72
CA ASN A 102 -25.76 10.85 -13.36
C ASN A 102 -26.45 11.45 -12.12
N ASP A 103 -27.76 11.26 -11.98
CA ASP A 103 -28.50 11.65 -10.77
C ASP A 103 -27.89 10.94 -9.54
N ILE A 104 -27.67 9.62 -9.62
CA ILE A 104 -27.05 8.84 -8.53
C ILE A 104 -25.62 9.32 -8.24
N ILE A 105 -24.77 9.48 -9.26
CA ILE A 105 -23.40 9.99 -9.12
C ILE A 105 -23.39 11.35 -8.39
N SER A 106 -24.32 12.25 -8.75
CA SER A 106 -24.44 13.57 -8.13
C SER A 106 -24.92 13.51 -6.68
N SER A 107 -25.75 12.52 -6.34
CA SER A 107 -26.28 12.33 -4.99
C SER A 107 -25.27 11.72 -4.02
N LEU A 108 -24.28 10.98 -4.52
CA LEU A 108 -23.22 10.41 -3.69
C LEU A 108 -22.36 11.53 -3.12
N ARG A 109 -22.32 11.60 -1.79
CA ARG A 109 -21.48 12.54 -1.05
C ARG A 109 -20.25 11.83 -0.53
N ARG A 110 -19.17 12.60 -0.35
CA ARG A 110 -17.98 12.15 0.36
C ARG A 110 -18.36 11.65 1.76
N PRO A 111 -17.87 10.48 2.20
CA PRO A 111 -17.98 10.08 3.59
C PRO A 111 -17.14 11.01 4.46
N THR A 112 -17.72 11.48 5.56
CA THR A 112 -17.01 12.30 6.53
C THR A 112 -16.22 11.40 7.48
N PHE A 113 -14.91 11.54 7.51
CA PHE A 113 -14.07 10.88 8.52
C PHE A 113 -14.13 11.68 9.82
N SER A 114 -14.33 11.00 10.94
CA SER A 114 -14.28 11.58 12.28
C SER A 114 -13.24 10.83 13.12
N TYR A 115 -12.29 11.56 13.68
CA TYR A 115 -11.26 11.01 14.56
C TYR A 115 -11.68 11.21 16.00
N THR A 116 -11.96 10.10 16.69
CA THR A 116 -12.37 10.12 18.11
C THR A 116 -11.16 9.79 18.99
N PRO A 117 -10.87 10.58 20.03
CA PRO A 117 -9.77 10.31 20.94
C PRO A 117 -10.03 9.02 21.74
N THR A 118 -8.99 8.23 21.99
CA THR A 118 -9.10 6.99 22.76
C THR A 118 -9.25 7.24 24.27
N SER A 119 -8.82 8.40 24.78
CA SER A 119 -8.92 8.77 26.19
C SER A 119 -9.02 10.28 26.38
N ASP A 120 -9.47 10.73 27.56
CA ASP A 120 -9.63 12.16 27.92
C ASP A 120 -8.30 12.88 28.23
N LYS A 121 -7.17 12.22 28.01
CA LYS A 121 -5.85 12.85 28.17
C LYS A 121 -5.69 13.94 27.11
N THR A 122 -5.11 15.08 27.50
CA THR A 122 -4.85 16.21 26.60
C THR A 122 -4.09 15.80 25.33
N ALA A 123 -3.13 14.90 25.46
CA ALA A 123 -2.38 14.35 24.33
C ALA A 123 -3.28 13.60 23.33
N SER A 124 -4.22 12.78 23.81
CA SER A 124 -5.13 12.01 22.95
C SER A 124 -6.12 12.91 22.21
N VAL A 125 -6.60 13.97 22.87
CA VAL A 125 -7.47 14.98 22.25
C VAL A 125 -6.70 15.74 21.17
N ALA A 126 -5.48 16.20 21.46
CA ALA A 126 -4.62 16.87 20.49
C ALA A 126 -4.31 15.98 19.28
N LEU A 127 -4.07 14.68 19.47
CA LEU A 127 -3.86 13.73 18.37
C LEU A 127 -5.08 13.56 17.49
N ALA A 128 -6.29 13.51 18.06
CA ALA A 128 -7.53 13.42 17.29
C ALA A 128 -7.78 14.68 16.44
N GLU A 129 -7.49 15.85 17.00
CA GLU A 129 -7.54 17.12 16.27
C GLU A 129 -6.50 17.14 15.13
N MET A 130 -5.25 16.76 15.42
CA MET A 130 -4.20 16.64 14.40
C MET A 130 -4.60 15.67 13.28
N GLY A 131 -5.19 14.52 13.61
CA GLY A 131 -5.68 13.56 12.61
C GLY A 131 -6.71 14.17 11.66
N SER A 132 -7.62 14.98 12.20
CA SER A 132 -8.63 15.71 11.40
C SER A 132 -8.02 16.77 10.48
N HIS A 133 -6.89 17.38 10.88
CA HIS A 133 -6.15 18.32 10.03
C HIS A 133 -5.31 17.61 8.96
N LEU A 134 -4.64 16.51 9.35
CA LEU A 134 -3.83 15.70 8.45
C LEU A 134 -4.69 15.08 7.35
N GLU A 135 -5.89 14.60 7.66
CA GLU A 135 -6.82 14.04 6.67
C GLU A 135 -7.11 15.01 5.52
N LYS A 136 -7.37 16.28 5.84
CA LYS A 136 -7.63 17.33 4.84
C LYS A 136 -6.39 17.63 4.00
N LEU A 137 -5.21 17.60 4.62
CA LEU A 137 -3.94 17.79 3.94
C LEU A 137 -3.68 16.63 2.99
N CYS A 138 -3.77 15.38 3.47
CA CYS A 138 -3.56 14.18 2.67
C CYS A 138 -4.54 14.12 1.50
N TRP A 139 -5.82 14.46 1.72
CA TRP A 139 -6.83 14.49 0.67
C TRP A 139 -6.46 15.45 -0.47
N LYS A 140 -6.03 16.66 -0.10
CA LYS A 140 -5.62 17.69 -1.06
C LYS A 140 -4.33 17.32 -1.77
N GLU A 141 -3.35 16.79 -1.04
CA GLU A 141 -2.05 16.39 -1.57
C GLU A 141 -2.18 15.25 -2.58
N ALA A 142 -2.98 14.24 -2.24
CA ALA A 142 -3.29 13.09 -3.09
C ALA A 142 -4.15 13.45 -4.32
N GLY A 143 -4.58 14.70 -4.49
CA GLY A 143 -5.37 15.14 -5.64
C GLY A 143 -6.79 14.56 -5.68
N MET A 144 -7.33 14.15 -4.53
CA MET A 144 -8.60 13.42 -4.46
C MET A 144 -9.80 14.22 -4.97
N ASP A 145 -9.75 15.56 -4.92
CA ASP A 145 -10.82 16.42 -5.46
C ASP A 145 -11.02 16.23 -6.98
N GLN A 146 -9.95 15.92 -7.71
CA GLN A 146 -10.02 15.66 -9.16
C GLN A 146 -10.43 14.21 -9.45
N ASN A 147 -10.02 13.29 -8.58
CA ASN A 147 -10.28 11.87 -8.70
C ASN A 147 -11.69 11.45 -8.26
N GLU A 148 -12.30 12.21 -7.36
CA GLU A 148 -13.58 11.88 -6.75
C GLU A 148 -14.72 11.68 -7.77
N PRO A 149 -14.89 12.53 -8.82
CA PRO A 149 -15.89 12.29 -9.86
C PRO A 149 -15.70 10.95 -10.57
N TYR A 150 -14.45 10.57 -10.88
CA TYR A 150 -14.13 9.30 -11.53
C TYR A 150 -14.40 8.12 -10.60
N LEU A 151 -14.05 8.26 -9.31
CA LEU A 151 -14.32 7.26 -8.30
C LEU A 151 -15.82 6.97 -8.17
N ARG A 152 -16.64 8.04 -8.08
CA ARG A 152 -18.09 7.91 -8.00
C ARG A 152 -18.68 7.28 -9.27
N ALA A 153 -18.17 7.66 -10.44
CA ALA A 153 -18.63 7.09 -11.71
C ALA A 153 -18.36 5.58 -11.78
N TRP A 154 -17.15 5.13 -11.46
CA TRP A 154 -16.80 3.71 -11.45
C TRP A 154 -17.61 2.92 -10.43
N LEU A 155 -17.78 3.47 -9.22
CA LEU A 155 -18.57 2.85 -8.16
C LEU A 155 -20.02 2.65 -8.59
N VAL A 156 -20.66 3.64 -9.21
CA VAL A 156 -22.07 3.52 -9.64
C VAL A 156 -22.22 2.56 -10.83
N LEU A 157 -21.28 2.58 -11.78
CA LEU A 157 -21.37 1.75 -12.99
C LEU A 157 -21.05 0.28 -12.73
N THR A 158 -20.07 0.00 -11.88
CA THR A 158 -19.55 -1.37 -11.70
C THR A 158 -19.82 -1.93 -10.31
N GLY A 159 -20.23 -1.09 -9.35
CA GLY A 159 -20.43 -1.47 -7.95
C GLY A 159 -19.13 -1.55 -7.15
N ASN A 160 -17.96 -1.38 -7.79
CA ASN A 160 -16.65 -1.43 -7.16
C ASN A 160 -15.73 -0.34 -7.73
N VAL A 161 -14.70 0.01 -6.98
CA VAL A 161 -13.66 0.95 -7.42
C VAL A 161 -12.42 0.70 -6.58
N PHE A 162 -11.25 0.86 -7.20
CA PHE A 162 -9.97 0.72 -6.52
C PHE A 162 -9.25 2.06 -6.51
N LEU A 163 -8.69 2.37 -5.35
CA LEU A 163 -7.79 3.50 -5.17
C LEU A 163 -6.39 2.94 -4.93
N VAL A 164 -5.48 3.20 -5.84
CA VAL A 164 -4.07 2.88 -5.66
C VAL A 164 -3.41 4.10 -5.06
N GLN A 165 -2.91 3.93 -3.83
CA GLN A 165 -2.16 4.97 -3.14
C GLN A 165 -0.69 4.66 -3.28
N SER A 166 0.07 5.64 -3.74
CA SER A 166 1.52 5.57 -3.87
C SER A 166 2.15 6.84 -3.33
N TYR A 167 3.42 6.74 -2.97
CA TYR A 167 4.23 7.89 -2.61
C TYR A 167 5.28 8.06 -3.70
N ASP A 168 5.21 9.17 -4.42
CA ASP A 168 6.15 9.49 -5.47
C ASP A 168 7.35 10.22 -4.87
N GLU A 169 8.51 9.54 -4.81
CA GLU A 169 9.77 10.08 -4.29
C GLU A 169 10.59 10.81 -5.37
N SER A 170 9.98 11.17 -6.50
CA SER A 170 10.67 11.94 -7.53
C SER A 170 11.23 13.27 -7.00
N LEU A 171 12.45 13.60 -7.43
CA LEU A 171 13.16 14.84 -7.11
C LEU A 171 12.40 16.09 -7.62
N GLU A 172 11.44 15.93 -8.54
CA GLU A 172 10.61 17.01 -9.06
C GLU A 172 9.77 17.71 -7.98
N HIS A 173 9.42 16.99 -6.90
CA HIS A 173 8.64 17.53 -5.78
C HIS A 173 9.49 18.28 -4.75
N GLY A 174 10.79 18.41 -5.01
CA GLY A 174 11.78 19.09 -4.17
C GLY A 174 12.43 18.17 -3.15
N THR A 175 13.48 18.69 -2.49
CA THR A 175 14.21 17.99 -1.44
C THR A 175 14.06 18.71 -0.10
N PHE A 176 14.23 17.98 1.00
CA PHE A 176 14.39 18.55 2.33
C PHE A 176 15.68 18.03 2.97
N GLU A 177 16.31 18.89 3.76
CA GLU A 177 17.57 18.57 4.43
C GLU A 177 17.27 17.85 5.74
N VAL A 178 17.74 16.60 5.85
CA VAL A 178 17.74 15.84 7.10
C VAL A 178 19.12 15.95 7.72
N PRO A 179 19.22 16.35 9.00
CA PRO A 179 20.49 16.33 9.71
C PRO A 179 20.96 14.86 9.81
N ALA A 180 22.19 14.61 9.40
CA ALA A 180 22.80 13.28 9.38
C ALA A 180 24.26 13.35 9.81
N SER A 181 24.88 12.19 9.98
CA SER A 181 26.31 12.10 10.24
C SER A 181 26.99 11.16 9.27
N GLU A 182 28.23 11.49 8.94
CA GLU A 182 29.09 10.69 8.08
C GLU A 182 30.33 10.23 8.85
N CYS A 183 30.64 8.93 8.79
CA CYS A 183 31.87 8.41 9.36
C CYS A 183 33.07 8.88 8.53
N THR A 184 34.00 9.62 9.15
CA THR A 184 35.21 10.15 8.48
C THR A 184 36.16 9.07 7.94
N SER A 185 36.07 7.83 8.46
CA SER A 185 36.96 6.72 8.08
C SER A 185 36.44 5.85 6.95
N CYS A 186 35.12 5.68 6.82
CA CYS A 186 34.53 4.78 5.81
C CYS A 186 33.43 5.41 4.95
N GLY A 187 33.03 6.66 5.20
CA GLY A 187 32.01 7.37 4.42
C GLY A 187 30.58 6.85 4.64
N LEU A 188 30.34 6.01 5.65
CA LEU A 188 28.98 5.57 5.98
C LEU A 188 28.17 6.77 6.48
N GLN A 189 27.01 6.99 5.87
CA GLN A 189 26.07 8.06 6.20
C GLN A 189 24.84 7.48 6.88
N ASP A 190 24.43 8.05 8.01
CA ASP A 190 23.19 7.65 8.70
C ASP A 190 22.54 8.85 9.42
N THR A 191 21.24 8.76 9.70
CA THR A 191 20.47 9.80 10.39
C THR A 191 20.80 9.82 11.89
N PHE A 192 20.66 10.98 12.53
CA PHE A 192 21.01 11.16 13.95
C PHE A 192 20.30 10.20 14.93
N GLU A 193 19.13 9.68 14.56
CA GLU A 193 18.38 8.72 15.38
C GLU A 193 19.02 7.33 15.41
N ASN A 194 19.77 6.97 14.37
CA ASN A 194 20.33 5.63 14.19
C ASN A 194 21.85 5.55 14.37
N ILE A 195 22.53 6.67 14.63
CA ILE A 195 23.99 6.68 14.78
C ILE A 195 24.38 5.77 15.96
N PRO A 196 25.06 4.64 15.73
CA PRO A 196 25.59 3.86 16.81
C PRO A 196 26.85 4.54 17.35
N LEU A 197 27.12 4.36 18.65
CA LEU A 197 28.38 4.81 19.28
C LEU A 197 29.64 4.30 18.55
N GLU A 198 29.49 3.24 17.74
CA GLU A 198 30.53 2.66 16.91
C GLU A 198 30.04 2.49 15.47
N CYS A 199 30.94 2.63 14.50
CA CYS A 199 30.60 2.41 13.10
C CYS A 199 30.13 0.94 12.87
N PRO A 200 28.92 0.71 12.31
CA PRO A 200 28.36 -0.63 12.12
C PRO A 200 29.05 -1.40 10.98
N ASN A 201 29.77 -0.72 10.09
CA ASN A 201 30.58 -1.37 9.06
C ASN A 201 31.79 -2.09 9.70
N GLU A 202 31.79 -3.42 9.70
CA GLU A 202 32.87 -4.27 10.25
C GLU A 202 34.22 -4.06 9.55
N GLN A 203 34.20 -3.61 8.30
CA GLN A 203 35.42 -3.33 7.53
C GLN A 203 35.97 -1.92 7.77
N CYS A 204 35.36 -1.13 8.66
CA CYS A 204 35.78 0.23 8.91
C CYS A 204 37.16 0.27 9.60
N PRO A 205 38.11 1.09 9.12
CA PRO A 205 39.44 1.23 9.73
C PRO A 205 39.40 1.63 11.21
N SER A 206 38.36 2.35 11.65
CA SER A 206 38.18 2.74 13.05
C SER A 206 37.87 1.55 13.97
N ARG A 207 37.34 0.44 13.43
CA ARG A 207 37.13 -0.82 14.18
C ARG A 207 38.33 -1.75 14.15
N GLN A 208 39.30 -1.51 13.27
CA GLN A 208 40.51 -2.32 13.24
C GLN A 208 41.45 -1.89 14.37
N PRO A 209 41.94 -2.83 15.18
CA PRO A 209 42.89 -2.51 16.24
C PRO A 209 44.19 -2.01 15.61
N GLN A 210 44.53 -0.75 15.86
CA GLN A 210 45.76 -0.14 15.39
C GLN A 210 46.82 -0.16 16.51
N PRO A 211 48.10 -0.38 16.18
CA PRO A 211 49.17 -0.33 17.18
C PRO A 211 49.27 1.08 17.75
N MET A 212 49.25 1.19 19.07
CA MET A 212 49.35 2.43 19.80
C MET A 212 50.74 3.03 19.55
N MET A 213 50.82 4.23 18.98
CA MET A 213 52.09 4.87 18.64
C MET A 213 52.58 5.69 19.84
N GLY A 214 53.84 5.49 20.25
CA GLY A 214 54.50 6.31 21.27
C GLY A 214 54.91 7.70 20.76
N PRO A 215 55.45 8.57 21.65
CA PRO A 215 55.81 9.96 21.33
C PRO A 215 56.82 10.13 20.19
N GLU A 216 57.63 9.09 19.92
CA GLU A 216 58.65 9.07 18.86
C GLU A 216 58.19 8.32 17.59
N GLY A 217 56.91 7.96 17.49
CA GLY A 217 56.34 7.24 16.35
C GLY A 217 56.67 5.74 16.31
N GLN A 218 57.20 5.17 17.40
CA GLN A 218 57.40 3.73 17.52
C GLN A 218 56.19 3.06 18.19
N PRO A 219 55.76 1.87 17.74
CA PRO A 219 54.65 1.14 18.33
C PRO A 219 54.97 0.78 19.79
N GLN A 220 54.09 1.19 20.70
CA GLN A 220 54.23 0.97 22.12
C GLN A 220 53.96 -0.50 22.42
N VAL A 221 54.97 -1.19 22.95
CA VAL A 221 54.91 -2.63 23.23
C VAL A 221 54.42 -2.85 24.65
N ASP A 222 53.47 -3.75 24.84
CA ASP A 222 52.99 -4.11 26.17
C ASP A 222 54.10 -4.87 26.93
N PRO A 223 54.60 -4.34 28.07
CA PRO A 223 55.77 -4.87 28.76
C PRO A 223 55.62 -6.29 29.30
N MET A 224 54.40 -6.85 29.38
CA MET A 224 54.18 -8.24 29.80
C MET A 224 54.10 -9.25 28.65
N SER A 225 53.63 -8.84 27.47
CA SER A 225 53.36 -9.75 26.36
C SER A 225 54.37 -9.63 25.21
N GLY A 226 55.10 -8.51 25.11
CA GLY A 226 56.01 -8.23 23.99
C GLY A 226 55.29 -8.01 22.66
N VAL A 227 53.96 -7.88 22.69
CA VAL A 227 53.10 -7.60 21.53
C VAL A 227 52.77 -6.09 21.53
N PRO A 228 52.62 -5.43 20.36
CA PRO A 228 52.19 -4.04 20.30
C PRO A 228 50.86 -3.86 21.04
N ALA A 229 50.80 -2.89 21.96
CA ALA A 229 49.56 -2.48 22.56
C ALA A 229 48.64 -1.97 21.45
N MET A 230 47.43 -2.53 21.34
CA MET A 230 46.48 -2.14 20.32
C MET A 230 45.40 -1.25 20.91
N GLN A 231 45.08 -0.17 20.20
CA GLN A 231 43.99 0.73 20.54
C GLN A 231 42.96 0.71 19.40
N VAL A 232 41.69 0.63 19.77
CA VAL A 232 40.58 0.89 18.84
C VAL A 232 40.37 2.39 18.80
N GLN A 233 40.52 2.98 17.62
CA GLN A 233 40.30 4.42 17.42
C GLN A 233 38.80 4.67 17.43
N GLN A 234 38.30 5.54 18.32
CA GLN A 234 36.87 5.86 18.33
C GLN A 234 36.48 6.46 16.97
N ALA A 235 35.41 5.94 16.37
CA ALA A 235 34.91 6.42 15.10
C ALA A 235 34.52 7.91 15.23
N GLN A 236 35.14 8.77 14.42
CA GLN A 236 34.78 10.17 14.34
C GLN A 236 33.70 10.36 13.27
N PHE A 237 32.54 10.86 13.69
CA PHE A 237 31.45 11.23 12.80
C PHE A 237 31.46 12.73 12.58
N LYS A 238 31.26 13.14 11.33
CA LYS A 238 31.12 14.54 10.93
C LYS A 238 29.66 14.80 10.61
N ASP A 239 29.13 15.90 11.13
CA ASP A 239 27.77 16.33 10.80
C ASP A 239 27.68 16.72 9.32
N ILE A 240 26.73 16.10 8.63
CA ILE A 240 26.38 16.38 7.25
C ILE A 240 24.88 16.64 7.14
N LYS A 241 24.46 17.14 5.99
CA LYS A 241 23.04 17.26 5.66
C LYS A 241 22.77 16.35 4.47
N LEU A 242 21.83 15.42 4.65
CA LEU A 242 21.36 14.58 3.56
C LEU A 242 20.14 15.24 2.95
N GLU A 243 20.13 15.33 1.62
CA GLU A 243 18.95 15.76 0.88
C GLU A 243 18.07 14.54 0.61
N TYR A 244 16.87 14.54 1.19
CA TYR A 244 15.85 13.53 0.91
C TYR A 244 14.78 14.13 0.00
N PRO A 245 14.27 13.37 -0.99
CA PRO A 245 13.13 13.82 -1.77
C PRO A 245 11.94 14.01 -0.81
N LYS A 246 11.32 15.18 -0.89
CA LYS A 246 10.10 15.49 -0.13
C LYS A 246 8.93 14.62 -0.57
N GLY A 247 9.00 14.13 -1.81
CA GLY A 247 7.99 13.32 -2.45
C GLY A 247 6.60 13.95 -2.46
N LYS A 248 5.62 13.17 -2.90
CA LYS A 248 4.22 13.56 -2.89
C LYS A 248 3.33 12.32 -2.80
N MET A 249 2.29 12.39 -1.97
CA MET A 249 1.22 11.38 -2.03
C MET A 249 0.46 11.50 -3.35
N VAL A 250 0.30 10.36 -4.02
CA VAL A 250 -0.48 10.24 -5.26
C VAL A 250 -1.57 9.21 -5.02
N SER A 251 -2.78 9.53 -5.46
CA SER A 251 -3.88 8.60 -5.50
C SER A 251 -4.34 8.46 -6.94
N GLU A 252 -4.47 7.22 -7.41
CA GLU A 252 -4.96 6.91 -8.74
C GLU A 252 -6.23 6.08 -8.65
N VAL A 253 -7.25 6.50 -9.40
CA VAL A 253 -8.50 5.73 -9.51
C VAL A 253 -8.32 4.71 -10.61
N VAL A 254 -8.31 3.44 -10.21
CA VAL A 254 -8.10 2.33 -11.14
C VAL A 254 -9.44 1.63 -11.39
N SER A 255 -9.71 1.34 -12.66
CA SER A 255 -10.93 0.64 -13.04
C SER A 255 -10.85 -0.83 -12.57
N PRO A 256 -11.99 -1.46 -12.23
CA PRO A 256 -12.01 -2.88 -11.90
C PRO A 256 -11.50 -3.80 -13.02
N PHE A 257 -11.40 -3.29 -14.26
CA PHE A 257 -10.86 -4.03 -15.40
C PHE A 257 -9.32 -4.12 -15.39
N GLU A 258 -8.65 -3.16 -14.76
CA GLU A 258 -7.18 -3.05 -14.74
C GLU A 258 -6.54 -3.76 -13.55
N ILE A 259 -7.32 -4.14 -12.54
CA ILE A 259 -6.82 -4.84 -11.36
C ILE A 259 -6.77 -6.33 -11.64
N TYR A 260 -5.60 -6.94 -11.55
CA TYR A 260 -5.41 -8.39 -11.66
C TYR A 260 -4.83 -8.94 -10.37
N CYS A 261 -5.34 -10.09 -9.92
CA CYS A 261 -4.69 -10.90 -8.92
C CYS A 261 -3.81 -11.90 -9.64
N ASP A 262 -2.50 -11.84 -9.41
CA ASP A 262 -1.58 -12.86 -9.85
C ASP A 262 -0.85 -13.47 -8.63
N GLY A 263 -0.33 -14.68 -8.80
CA GLY A 263 0.53 -15.33 -7.83
C GLY A 263 2.01 -15.03 -8.08
N SER A 264 2.32 -13.92 -8.78
CA SER A 264 3.68 -13.62 -9.23
C SER A 264 4.52 -12.88 -8.19
N THR A 265 3.95 -12.61 -7.01
CA THR A 265 4.69 -12.00 -5.91
C THR A 265 5.98 -12.79 -5.67
N PRO A 266 7.17 -12.16 -5.79
CA PRO A 266 8.44 -12.84 -5.58
C PRO A 266 8.40 -13.49 -4.21
N LYS A 267 8.82 -14.76 -4.12
CA LYS A 267 8.83 -15.44 -2.84
C LYS A 267 9.78 -14.65 -1.94
N TRP A 268 9.36 -14.34 -0.73
CA TRP A 268 10.21 -13.64 0.24
C TRP A 268 11.56 -14.34 0.47
N SER A 269 11.61 -15.67 0.24
CA SER A 269 12.84 -16.47 0.24
C SER A 269 13.87 -16.04 -0.81
N ASP A 270 13.44 -15.43 -1.91
CA ASP A 270 14.29 -15.03 -3.02
C ASP A 270 15.04 -13.71 -2.71
N HIS A 271 14.67 -13.04 -1.61
CA HIS A 271 15.30 -11.81 -1.10
C HIS A 271 16.15 -12.03 0.16
N GLN A 272 16.28 -13.27 0.64
CA GLN A 272 17.17 -13.64 1.76
C GLN A 272 18.46 -14.32 1.26
N GLY A 273 19.11 -13.69 0.27
CA GLY A 273 20.46 -14.04 -0.19
C GLY A 273 21.52 -13.28 0.60
#